data_AF-A0A928GF70-F1
#
_entry.id   AF-A0A928GF70-F1
#
_cell.length_a   1.000
_cell.length_b   1.000
_cell.length_c   1.000
_cell.angle_alpha   90.00
_cell.angle_beta   90.00
_cell.angle_gamma   90.00
#
_symmetry.space_group_name_H-M   'P 1'
#
loop_
_entity.id
_entity.type
_entity.pdbx_description
1 polymer ?
#
loop_
_entity_poly.entity_id
_entity_poly.type
_entity_poly.pdbx_seq_one_letter_code
_entity_poly.pdbx_strand_id
1 'polypeptide(L)' 'MKKFCIEVKEVLRRTVEVEAADETEATERVRQMYRECRMVLDASDYERTEFSVKDEKSG' A
#
# COMPACT_ATOMS: atom_id res chain seq x y z
N MET A 1 9.38 29.64 17.63
CA MET A 1 9.37 28.33 16.93
C MET A 1 7.94 28.02 16.51
N LYS A 2 7.71 27.48 15.30
CA LYS A 2 6.39 27.05 14.83
C LYS A 2 6.33 25.52 14.79
N LYS A 3 5.15 24.94 15.01
CA LYS A 3 4.89 23.50 14.86
C LYS A 3 4.32 23.23 13.46
N PHE A 4 4.68 22.09 12.86
CA PHE A 4 4.19 21.63 11.57
C PHE A 4 3.78 20.18 11.70
N CYS A 5 2.69 19.80 11.04
CA CYS A 5 2.26 18.42 10.91
C CYS A 5 2.78 17.89 9.57
N ILE A 6 3.68 16.91 9.62
CA ILE A 6 4.21 16.23 8.44
C ILE A 6 3.59 14.83 8.40
N GLU A 7 2.89 14.50 7.33
CA GLU A 7 2.54 13.12 7.00
C GLU A 7 3.77 12.43 6.38
N VAL A 8 4.06 11.24 6.90
CA VAL A 8 5.07 10.32 6.38
C VAL A 8 4.33 9.08 5.93
N LYS A 9 4.47 8.72 4.66
CA LYS A 9 3.76 7.59 4.04
C LYS A 9 4.75 6.65 3.37
N GLU A 10 4.73 5.38 3.73
CA GLU A 10 5.50 4.34 3.04
C GLU A 10 4.64 3.67 1.96
N VAL A 11 5.26 3.41 0.81
CA VAL A 11 4.67 2.64 -0.29
C VAL A 11 5.44 1.33 -0.41
N LEU A 12 4.73 0.22 -0.25
CA LEU A 12 5.25 -1.13 -0.43
C LEU A 12 4.74 -1.70 -1.75
N ARG A 13 5.59 -2.42 -2.47
CA ARG A 13 5.26 -2.99 -3.78
C ARG A 13 5.89 -4.36 -3.97
N ARG A 14 5.04 -5.33 -4.35
CA ARG A 14 5.42 -6.67 -4.78
C ARG A 14 4.66 -7.03 -6.06
N THR A 15 5.36 -7.60 -7.03
CA THR A 15 4.73 -8.25 -8.19
C THR A 15 4.48 -9.70 -7.84
N VAL A 16 3.27 -10.19 -8.09
CA VAL A 16 2.89 -11.59 -7.86
C VAL A 16 2.36 -12.21 -9.13
N GLU A 17 2.72 -13.46 -9.34
CA GLU A 17 2.22 -14.29 -10.43
C GLU A 17 1.09 -15.17 -9.89
N VAL A 18 -0.04 -15.20 -10.60
CA VAL A 18 -1.22 -16.00 -10.25
C VAL A 18 -1.82 -16.61 -11.51
N GLU A 19 -2.32 -17.82 -11.39
CA GLU A 19 -3.13 -18.45 -12.43
C GLU A 19 -4.60 -18.04 -12.27
N ALA A 20 -5.21 -17.57 -13.36
CA ALA A 20 -6.61 -17.16 -13.43
C ALA A 20 -7.09 -17.18 -14.89
N ALA A 21 -8.40 -17.25 -15.12
CA ALA A 21 -8.97 -17.25 -16.46
C ALA A 21 -8.95 -15.85 -17.12
N ASP A 22 -9.02 -14.79 -16.31
CA ASP A 22 -8.98 -13.40 -16.77
C ASP A 22 -8.38 -12.45 -15.72
N GLU A 23 -8.20 -11.18 -16.10
CA GLU A 23 -7.61 -10.13 -15.25
C GLU A 23 -8.46 -9.81 -14.01
N THR A 24 -9.78 -9.97 -14.10
CA THR A 24 -10.70 -9.69 -12.99
C THR A 24 -10.54 -10.78 -11.92
N GLU A 25 -10.55 -12.04 -12.33
CA GLU A 25 -10.31 -13.18 -11.44
C GLU A 25 -8.90 -13.11 -10.83
N ALA A 26 -7.87 -12.79 -11.63
CA ALA A 26 -6.50 -12.62 -11.14
C ALA A 26 -6.44 -11.58 -10.01
N THR A 27 -7.08 -10.43 -10.21
CA THR A 27 -7.10 -9.33 -9.24
C THR A 27 -7.86 -9.71 -7.97
N GLU A 28 -9.03 -10.32 -8.09
CA GLU A 28 -9.82 -10.77 -6.93
C GLU A 28 -9.10 -11.85 -6.12
N ARG A 29 -8.37 -12.75 -6.78
CA ARG A 29 -7.58 -13.78 -6.11
C ARG A 29 -6.47 -13.17 -5.23
N VAL A 30 -5.73 -12.20 -5.76
CA VAL A 30 -4.71 -11.48 -4.99
C VAL A 30 -5.33 -10.69 -3.83
N ARG A 31 -6.46 -10.01 -4.06
CA ARG A 31 -7.22 -9.30 -3.01
C ARG A 31 -7.63 -10.26 -1.89
N GLN A 32 -8.13 -11.44 -2.23
CA GLN A 32 -8.52 -12.44 -1.25
C GLN A 32 -7.32 -12.98 -0.46
N MET A 33 -6.21 -13.29 -1.13
CA MET A 33 -4.97 -13.70 -0.46
C MET A 33 -4.49 -12.65 0.57
N TYR A 34 -4.61 -11.37 0.24
CA TYR A 34 -4.26 -10.28 1.15
C TYR A 34 -5.24 -10.18 2.33
N ARG A 35 -6.57 -10.26 2.07
CA ARG A 35 -7.61 -10.23 3.13
C ARG A 35 -7.50 -11.41 4.10
N GLU A 36 -7.07 -12.56 3.60
CA GLU A 36 -6.87 -13.77 4.40
C GLU A 36 -5.46 -13.84 5.02
N CYS A 37 -4.64 -12.79 4.88
CA CYS A 37 -3.26 -12.73 5.38
C CYS A 37 -2.34 -13.85 4.85
N ARG A 38 -2.68 -14.48 3.72
CA ARG A 38 -1.80 -15.47 3.04
C ARG A 38 -0.61 -14.80 2.35
N MET A 39 -0.74 -13.51 2.11
CA MET A 39 0.33 -12.63 1.64
C MET A 39 0.18 -11.28 2.34
N VAL A 40 1.28 -10.80 2.92
CA VAL A 40 1.37 -9.46 3.52
C VAL A 40 2.68 -8.85 3.03
N LEU A 41 2.65 -7.57 2.66
CA LEU A 41 3.86 -6.85 2.31
C LEU A 41 4.55 -6.39 3.58
N ASP A 42 5.88 -6.43 3.56
CA ASP A 42 6.71 -6.01 4.69
C ASP A 42 7.86 -5.11 4.21
N ALA A 43 8.83 -4.88 5.10
CA ALA A 43 9.97 -4.01 4.82
C ALA A 43 10.82 -4.48 3.61
N SER A 44 10.77 -5.75 3.24
CA SER A 44 11.45 -6.25 2.04
C SER A 44 10.81 -5.77 0.73
N ASP A 45 9.55 -5.35 0.79
CA ASP A 45 8.79 -4.82 -0.35
C ASP A 45 8.83 -3.28 -0.43
N TYR A 46 9.71 -2.63 0.32
CA TYR A 46 9.80 -1.18 0.33
C TYR A 46 10.11 -0.62 -1.06
N GLU A 47 9.22 0.26 -1.55
CA GLU A 47 9.44 0.99 -2.81
C GLU A 47 9.93 2.42 -2.55
N ARG A 48 9.20 3.20 -1.74
CA ARG A 48 9.54 4.60 -1.43
C ARG A 48 8.81 5.14 -0.21
N THR A 49 9.30 6.28 0.31
CA THR A 49 8.63 7.12 1.31
C THR A 49 8.23 8.45 0.70
N GLU A 50 7.01 8.89 1.00
CA GLU A 50 6.44 10.18 0.60
C GLU A 50 6.26 11.07 1.86
N PHE A 51 6.57 12.36 1.73
CA PHE A 51 6.46 13.35 2.81
C PHE A 51 5.57 14.51 2.35
N SER A 52 4.57 14.87 3.15
CA SER A 52 3.67 15.99 2.84
C SER A 52 3.33 16.78 4.10
N VAL A 53 3.14 18.10 3.95
CA VAL A 53 2.62 18.92 5.06
C VAL A 53 1.11 18.73 5.10
N LYS A 54 0.55 18.38 6.26
CA LYS A 54 -0.90 18.37 6.47
C LYS A 54 -1.35 19.72 6.99
N ASP A 55 -2.17 20.40 6.19
CA ASP A 55 -2.90 21.56 6.67
C ASP A 55 -4.02 21.09 7.61
N GLU A 56 -4.04 21.57 8.86
CA GLU A 56 -5.05 21.22 9.88
C GLU A 56 -6.49 21.67 9.54
N LYS A 57 -6.75 22.13 8.32
CA LYS A 57 -8.06 22.64 7.88
C LYS A 57 -8.59 21.87 6.67
N SER A 58 -9.15 20.70 6.91
CA SER A 58 -10.15 20.08 6.03
C SER A 58 -10.98 19.13 6.90
N GLY A 59 -11.74 19.73 7.80
CA GLY A 59 -12.89 19.12 8.48
C GLY A 59 -14.12 19.96 8.18
#